data_AF-A0A836QPP4-F1
#
_entry.id   AF-A0A836QPP4-F1
#
_cell.length_a   1.000
_cell.length_b   1.000
_cell.length_c   1.000
_cell.angle_alpha   90.00
_cell.angle_beta   90.00
_cell.angle_gamma   90.00
#
_symmetry.space_group_name_H-M   'P 1'
#
loop_
_entity.id
_entity.type
_entity.pdbx_description
1 polymer ?
#
loop_
_entity_poly.entity_id
_entity_poly.type
_entity_poly.pdbx_seq_one_letter_code
_entity_poly.pdbx_strand_id
1 'polypeptide(L)'
;MAIQQSKGVLLALGLIVLTAGPTLPQDITVSDLMIYDVRARATPPKAPVAGGYLTIMNTGPVMDRLIGVSAPFAGKTEIHEIKIKDNVMQMRRVDGGV
;
A
#
# COMPACT_ATOMS: atom_id res chain seq x y z
N MET A 1 22.73 -6.47 61.12
CA MET A 1 21.80 -5.38 60.76
C MET A 1 22.57 -4.08 61.00
N ALA A 2 22.99 -3.26 60.04
CA ALA A 2 22.40 -2.88 58.77
C ALA A 2 23.46 -2.80 57.65
N ILE A 3 23.04 -3.13 56.43
CA ILE A 3 23.89 -3.26 55.23
C ILE A 3 23.79 -1.97 54.41
N GLN A 4 24.97 -1.36 54.20
CA GLN A 4 25.46 -0.67 53.00
C GLN A 4 24.47 0.11 52.10
N GLN A 5 24.61 1.43 52.13
CA GLN A 5 24.08 2.38 51.15
C GLN A 5 24.77 2.17 49.78
N SER A 6 24.04 1.77 48.74
CA SER A 6 24.54 1.74 47.36
C SER A 6 24.02 2.96 46.59
N LYS A 7 24.92 3.93 46.40
CA LYS A 7 24.82 4.94 45.33
C LYS A 7 25.09 4.22 44.01
N GLY A 8 24.07 4.00 43.22
CA GLY A 8 24.26 3.48 41.86
C GLY A 8 22.93 3.12 41.23
N VAL A 9 22.77 3.48 39.97
CA VAL A 9 21.63 3.13 39.12
C VAL A 9 20.40 4.04 39.31
N LEU A 10 20.58 5.33 39.04
CA LEU A 10 19.50 6.23 38.66
C LEU A 10 19.87 6.85 37.32
N LEU A 11 18.94 6.76 36.36
CA LEU A 11 18.92 7.36 35.01
C LEU A 11 19.76 6.67 33.91
N ALA A 12 19.22 5.59 33.37
CA ALA A 12 19.41 5.23 31.96
C ALA A 12 18.07 4.76 31.37
N LEU A 13 17.04 5.62 31.43
CA LEU A 13 15.81 5.43 30.66
C LEU A 13 16.06 5.98 29.25
N GLY A 14 16.39 5.05 28.35
CA GLY A 14 16.73 5.32 26.96
C GLY A 14 15.62 6.07 26.22
N LEU A 15 16.02 7.21 25.65
CA LEU A 15 15.24 7.87 24.62
C LEU A 15 15.54 7.16 23.29
N ILE A 16 14.76 6.13 22.98
CA ILE A 16 14.70 5.58 21.62
C ILE A 16 13.91 6.59 20.79
N VAL A 17 14.64 7.48 20.12
CA VAL A 17 14.09 8.32 19.06
C VAL A 17 13.74 7.39 17.91
N LEU A 18 12.45 7.13 17.74
CA LEU A 18 11.92 6.40 16.59
C LEU A 18 12.12 7.31 15.36
N THR A 19 13.19 7.09 14.60
CA THR A 19 13.44 7.80 13.35
C THR A 19 12.45 7.32 12.30
N ALA A 20 11.24 7.88 12.33
CA ALA A 20 10.31 7.82 11.22
C ALA A 20 10.87 8.69 10.09
N GLY A 21 11.74 8.12 9.26
CA GLY A 21 12.19 8.77 8.03
C GLY A 21 11.01 9.00 7.09
N PRO A 22 11.04 10.06 6.26
CA PRO A 22 10.00 10.28 5.26
C PRO A 22 9.97 9.09 4.30
N THR A 23 8.84 8.40 4.22
CA THR A 23 8.59 7.40 3.19
C THR A 23 8.47 8.09 1.84
N LEU A 24 9.54 8.05 1.05
CA LEU A 24 9.51 8.43 -0.36
C LEU A 24 8.59 7.48 -1.14
N PRO A 25 7.90 7.95 -2.19
CA PRO A 25 7.16 7.08 -3.11
C PRO A 25 8.07 5.92 -3.54
N GLN A 26 7.67 4.69 -3.24
CA GLN A 26 8.43 3.51 -3.62
C GLN A 26 7.99 3.12 -5.02
N ASP A 27 8.77 3.54 -6.02
CA ASP A 27 8.64 3.01 -7.37
C ASP A 27 9.19 1.59 -7.37
N ILE A 28 8.41 0.64 -7.89
CA ILE A 28 8.75 -0.77 -7.92
C ILE A 28 8.98 -1.15 -9.37
N THR A 29 10.22 -1.50 -9.71
CA THR A 29 10.57 -2.03 -11.04
C THR A 29 10.72 -3.54 -10.96
N VAL A 30 9.99 -4.26 -11.82
CA VAL A 30 10.07 -5.71 -11.98
C VAL A 30 10.29 -6.02 -13.46
N SER A 31 11.52 -6.41 -13.82
CA SER A 31 11.94 -6.57 -15.22
C SER A 31 11.64 -5.29 -16.04
N ASP A 32 10.72 -5.36 -17.01
CA ASP A 32 10.31 -4.25 -17.86
C ASP A 32 9.02 -3.57 -17.40
N LEU A 33 8.54 -3.88 -16.19
CA LEU A 33 7.35 -3.26 -15.61
C LEU A 33 7.75 -2.27 -14.52
N MET A 34 7.31 -1.03 -14.66
CA MET A 34 7.44 0.01 -13.65
C MET A 34 6.08 0.25 -12.98
N ILE A 35 6.02 0.11 -11.66
CA ILE A 35 4.82 0.33 -10.85
C ILE A 35 5.08 1.51 -9.92
N TYR A 36 4.21 2.52 -9.97
CA TYR A 36 4.39 3.76 -9.21
C TYR A 36 3.05 4.39 -8.82
N ASP A 37 3.08 5.48 -8.06
CA ASP A 37 1.89 6.18 -7.53
C ASP A 37 0.91 5.27 -6.77
N VAL A 38 1.44 4.26 -6.07
CA VAL A 38 0.64 3.29 -5.32
C VAL A 38 0.00 3.98 -4.11
N ARG A 39 -1.33 3.99 -4.08
CA ARG A 39 -2.12 4.62 -3.02
C ARG A 39 -3.40 3.85 -2.74
N ALA A 40 -3.71 3.65 -1.47
CA ALA A 40 -5.01 3.15 -1.03
C ALA A 40 -5.76 4.27 -0.31
N ARG A 41 -7.07 4.40 -0.55
CA ARG A 41 -7.92 5.30 0.24
C ARG A 41 -8.29 4.63 1.56
N ALA A 42 -8.24 5.41 2.63
CA ALA A 42 -8.77 4.98 3.92
C ALA A 42 -10.27 4.64 3.78
N THR A 43 -10.65 3.47 4.31
CA THR A 43 -12.03 3.00 4.31
C THR A 43 -12.87 3.89 5.25
N PRO A 44 -13.96 4.51 4.78
CA PRO A 44 -14.86 5.24 5.66
C PRO A 44 -15.44 4.33 6.75
N PRO A 45 -15.77 4.86 7.95
CA PRO A 45 -16.44 4.08 8.98
C PRO A 45 -17.71 3.42 8.42
N LYS A 46 -17.85 2.10 8.63
CA LYS A 46 -18.97 1.27 8.16
C LYS A 46 -19.03 0.98 6.65
N ALA A 47 -18.07 1.45 5.85
CA ALA A 47 -17.99 1.05 4.44
C ALA A 47 -17.32 -0.34 4.31
N PRO A 48 -17.91 -1.29 3.55
CA PRO A 48 -17.35 -2.63 3.39
C PRO A 48 -16.21 -2.71 2.36
N VAL A 49 -15.99 -1.64 1.58
CA VAL A 49 -15.06 -1.64 0.43
C VAL A 49 -14.14 -0.43 0.48
N ALA A 50 -12.86 -0.67 0.15
CA ALA A 50 -11.83 0.35 -0.02
C ALA A 50 -11.40 0.44 -1.50
N GLY A 51 -10.95 1.62 -1.93
CA GLY A 51 -10.40 1.83 -3.27
C GLY A 51 -8.88 1.94 -3.26
N GLY A 52 -8.20 1.17 -4.10
CA GLY A 52 -6.76 1.26 -4.36
C GLY A 52 -6.48 1.75 -5.78
N TYR A 53 -5.40 2.50 -5.94
CA TYR A 53 -4.92 3.02 -7.21
C TYR A 53 -3.42 2.82 -7.30
N LEU A 54 -2.94 2.49 -8.49
CA LEU A 54 -1.54 2.38 -8.84
C LEU A 54 -1.41 2.59 -10.34
N THR A 55 -0.22 2.96 -10.79
CA THR A 55 0.10 3.06 -12.21
C THR A 55 1.06 1.94 -12.58
N ILE A 56 0.79 1.24 -13.67
CA ILE A 56 1.70 0.23 -14.26
C ILE A 56 2.10 0.74 -15.64
N MET A 57 3.40 0.85 -15.88
CA MET A 57 3.98 1.17 -17.16
C MET A 57 4.81 -0.01 -17.65
N ASN A 58 4.44 -0.57 -18.80
CA ASN A 58 5.23 -1.58 -19.48
C ASN A 58 6.22 -0.91 -20.44
N THR A 59 7.51 -1.07 -20.20
CA THR A 59 8.62 -0.56 -21.04
C THR A 59 9.24 -1.63 -21.94
N GLY A 60 8.71 -2.85 -21.90
CA GLY A 60 9.21 -4.01 -22.64
C GLY A 60 8.59 -4.16 -24.03
N PRO A 61 9.16 -5.04 -24.88
CA PRO A 61 8.65 -5.28 -26.23
C PRO A 61 7.46 -6.26 -26.28
N VAL A 62 7.12 -6.90 -25.15
CA VAL A 62 6.07 -7.92 -25.07
C VAL A 62 4.86 -7.35 -24.33
N MET A 63 3.66 -7.67 -24.82
CA MET A 63 2.41 -7.29 -24.16
C MET A 63 2.23 -8.07 -22.87
N ASP A 64 1.97 -7.35 -21.78
CA ASP A 64 1.64 -7.91 -20.47
C ASP A 64 0.17 -7.69 -20.11
N ARG A 65 -0.31 -8.45 -19.13
CA ARG A 65 -1.69 -8.36 -18.63
C ARG A 65 -1.70 -8.36 -17.11
N LEU A 66 -2.42 -7.41 -16.51
CA LEU A 66 -2.68 -7.40 -15.09
C LEU A 66 -3.84 -8.36 -14.78
N ILE A 67 -3.53 -9.57 -14.34
CA ILE A 67 -4.54 -10.62 -14.08
C ILE A 67 -5.17 -10.56 -12.69
N GLY A 68 -4.58 -9.82 -11.75
CA GLY A 68 -5.07 -9.75 -10.38
C GLY A 68 -4.23 -8.85 -9.49
N VAL A 69 -4.78 -8.55 -8.31
CA VAL A 69 -4.13 -7.78 -7.24
C VAL A 69 -4.45 -8.48 -5.93
N SER A 70 -3.55 -8.44 -4.94
CA SER A 70 -3.82 -8.92 -3.58
C SER A 70 -3.50 -7.83 -2.57
N ALA A 71 -4.26 -7.80 -1.48
CA ALA A 71 -4.03 -6.88 -0.37
C ALA A 71 -4.27 -7.63 0.95
N PRO A 72 -3.30 -7.67 1.88
CA PRO A 72 -3.38 -8.50 3.08
C PRO A 72 -4.51 -8.10 4.03
N PHE A 73 -4.99 -6.86 3.93
CA PHE A 73 -6.11 -6.34 4.72
C PHE A 73 -7.49 -6.55 4.07
N ALA A 74 -7.55 -7.12 2.86
CA ALA A 74 -8.80 -7.31 2.11
C ALA A 74 -9.12 -8.80 1.96
N GLY A 75 -10.35 -9.20 2.31
CA GLY A 75 -10.81 -10.58 2.09
C GLY A 75 -11.01 -10.95 0.61
N LYS A 76 -11.22 -9.94 -0.25
CA LYS A 76 -11.33 -10.10 -1.70
C LYS A 76 -10.84 -8.82 -2.39
N THR A 77 -10.24 -8.98 -3.56
CA THR A 77 -9.80 -7.91 -4.45
C THR A 77 -10.48 -8.04 -5.81
N GLU A 78 -10.78 -6.91 -6.44
CA GLU A 78 -11.40 -6.86 -7.76
C GLU A 78 -10.78 -5.74 -8.58
N ILE A 79 -10.62 -5.96 -9.89
CA ILE A 79 -10.18 -4.94 -10.84
C ILE A 79 -11.44 -4.36 -11.50
N HIS A 80 -11.54 -3.04 -11.51
CA HIS A 80 -12.69 -2.32 -12.08
C HIS A 80 -12.22 -1.37 -13.17
N GLU A 81 -12.91 -1.39 -14.30
CA GLU A 81 -12.70 -0.50 -15.43
C GLU A 81 -13.77 0.60 -15.42
N ILE A 82 -13.35 1.83 -15.72
CA ILE A 82 -14.25 2.97 -15.93
C ILE A 82 -14.35 3.21 -17.43
N LYS A 83 -15.58 3.13 -17.97
CA LYS A 83 -15.88 3.44 -19.37
C LYS A 83 -17.00 4.46 -19.45
N ILE A 84 -16.88 5.39 -20.39
CA ILE A 84 -17.97 6.29 -20.77
C ILE A 84 -18.72 5.61 -21.91
N LYS A 85 -20.00 5.30 -21.69
CA LYS A 85 -20.89 4.75 -22.71
C LYS A 85 -22.16 5.59 -22.73
N ASP A 86 -22.57 6.06 -23.91
CA ASP A 86 -23.77 6.87 -24.09
C ASP A 86 -23.80 8.10 -23.16
N ASN A 87 -22.65 8.77 -23.00
CA ASN A 87 -22.45 9.91 -22.10
C ASN A 87 -22.65 9.60 -20.60
N VAL A 88 -22.71 8.32 -20.21
CA VAL A 88 -22.79 7.86 -18.82
C VAL A 88 -21.48 7.18 -18.42
N MET A 89 -20.91 7.61 -17.29
CA MET A 89 -19.76 6.96 -16.70
C MET A 89 -20.19 5.67 -15.99
N GLN A 90 -19.61 4.54 -16.38
CA GLN A 90 -19.90 3.22 -15.80
C GLN A 90 -18.63 2.61 -15.25
N MET A 91 -18.70 2.13 -14.02
CA MET A 91 -17.65 1.33 -13.37
C MET A 91 -18.09 -0.13 -13.39
N ARG A 92 -17.24 -1.01 -13.92
CA ARG A 92 -17.57 -2.43 -14.05
C ARG A 92 -16.37 -3.29 -13.69
N ARG A 93 -16.61 -4.35 -12.94
CA ARG A 93 -15.61 -5.39 -12.69
C ARG A 93 -15.12 -6.01 -14.00
N VAL A 94 -13.82 -6.21 -14.12
CA VAL A 94 -13.18 -6.90 -15.23
C VAL A 94 -12.79 -8.30 -14.77
N ASP A 95 -13.22 -9.31 -15.52
CA ASP A 95 -12.83 -10.70 -15.32
C ASP A 95 -11.65 -11.03 -16.25
N GLY A 96 -10.63 -11.70 -15.72
CA GLY A 96 -9.46 -12.12 -16.51
C GLY A 96 -8.40 -11.05 -16.74
N GLY A 97 -8.53 -9.87 -16.11
CA GLY A 97 -7.51 -8.82 -16.09
C GLY A 97 -7.66 -7.72 -17.14
N VAL A 98 -6.76 -6.74 -17.07
CA VAL A 98 -6.63 -5.61 -18.02
C VAL A 98 -5.31 -5.65 -18.77
#